data_AF-A0A2P6CFE0-F1
#
_entry.id   AF-A0A2P6CFE0-F1
#
_cell.length_a   1.000
_cell.length_b   1.000
_cell.length_c   1.000
_cell.angle_alpha   90.00
_cell.angle_beta   90.00
_cell.angle_gamma   90.00
#
_symmetry.space_group_name_H-M   'P 1'
#
loop_
_entity.id
_entity.type
_entity.pdbx_description
1 polymer ?
#
loop_
_entity_poly.entity_id
_entity_poly.type
_entity_poly.pdbx_seq_one_letter_code
_entity_poly.pdbx_strand_id
1 'polypeptide(L)'
;MEKITEFLAVYPKIGATLIATTFASIGWVFRNLFELFIEKRKYNRELKTYFWKEKIDASKKASEFYFEYANFLNLARIQFENYRLQKIEHGLLIKNFQKEVQFYADKLKSFPHFEHHHINIFYEFDENKSLEINNEINSVNREILELNPEEDNSEKAKYLFGKIENNYEKLFNLQKGHTTKVRKDLKEFI
;
A
#
# COMPACT_ATOMS: atom_id res chain seq x y z
N MET A 1 -42.68 -2.36 50.38
CA MET A 1 -43.04 -0.93 50.33
C MET A 1 -43.36 -0.42 51.72
N GLU A 2 -44.33 -1.01 52.45
CA GLU A 2 -44.72 -0.58 53.81
C GLU A 2 -43.57 -0.43 54.82
N LYS A 3 -42.65 -1.41 54.91
CA LYS A 3 -41.49 -1.34 55.83
C LYS A 3 -40.48 -0.22 55.51
N ILE A 4 -40.38 0.20 54.25
CA ILE A 4 -39.47 1.29 53.83
C ILE A 4 -40.08 2.64 54.19
N THR A 5 -41.39 2.77 53.98
CA THR A 5 -42.16 3.96 54.38
C THR A 5 -42.23 4.14 55.90
N GLU A 6 -42.36 3.06 56.69
CA GLU A 6 -42.26 3.14 58.16
C GLU A 6 -40.87 3.58 58.62
N PHE A 7 -39.80 3.02 58.05
CA PHE A 7 -38.43 3.41 58.39
C PHE A 7 -38.13 4.88 58.07
N LEU A 8 -38.63 5.37 56.92
CA LEU A 8 -38.51 6.78 56.52
C LEU A 8 -39.32 7.73 57.39
N ALA A 9 -40.46 7.28 57.93
CA ALA A 9 -41.29 8.06 58.85
C ALA A 9 -40.66 8.18 60.24
N VAL A 10 -39.99 7.12 60.74
CA VAL A 10 -39.38 7.09 62.08
C VAL A 10 -37.98 7.73 62.11
N TYR A 11 -37.17 7.57 61.06
CA TYR A 11 -35.81 8.14 60.98
C TYR A 11 -35.59 8.93 59.68
N PRO A 12 -36.27 10.08 59.50
CA PRO A 12 -36.31 10.80 58.22
C PRO A 12 -34.94 11.30 57.76
N LYS A 13 -34.07 11.76 58.67
CA LYS A 13 -32.71 12.21 58.31
C LYS A 13 -31.80 11.06 57.87
N ILE A 14 -31.85 9.93 58.55
CA ILE A 14 -31.02 8.75 58.23
C ILE A 14 -31.51 8.12 56.93
N GLY A 15 -32.82 7.94 56.77
CA GLY A 15 -33.41 7.40 55.54
C GLY A 15 -33.19 8.31 54.33
N ALA A 16 -33.35 9.63 54.46
CA ALA A 16 -33.05 10.58 53.38
C ALA A 16 -31.56 10.57 53.00
N THR A 17 -30.67 10.49 54.00
CA THR A 17 -29.22 10.38 53.75
C THR A 17 -28.92 9.09 53.00
N LEU A 18 -29.45 7.94 53.44
CA LEU A 18 -29.19 6.64 52.83
C LEU A 18 -29.70 6.56 51.38
N ILE A 19 -30.87 7.14 51.11
CA ILE A 19 -31.39 7.30 49.74
C ILE A 19 -30.45 8.19 48.91
N ALA A 20 -30.04 9.35 49.44
CA ALA A 20 -29.15 10.26 48.74
C ALA A 20 -27.78 9.62 48.43
N THR A 21 -27.18 8.89 49.38
CA THR A 21 -25.92 8.17 49.14
C THR A 21 -26.09 7.06 48.12
N THR A 22 -27.23 6.36 48.11
CA THR A 22 -27.54 5.31 47.14
C THR A 22 -27.71 5.89 45.73
N PHE A 23 -28.45 6.99 45.57
CA PHE A 23 -28.57 7.66 44.26
C PHE A 23 -27.25 8.29 43.80
N ALA A 24 -26.45 8.84 44.71
CA ALA A 24 -25.14 9.40 44.39
C ALA A 24 -24.16 8.31 43.93
N SER A 25 -24.14 7.16 44.61
CA SER A 25 -23.29 6.01 44.22
C SER A 25 -23.76 5.39 42.91
N ILE A 26 -25.06 5.22 42.70
CA ILE A 26 -25.63 4.80 41.42
C ILE A 26 -25.25 5.79 40.30
N GLY A 27 -25.39 7.09 40.55
CA GLY A 27 -25.01 8.14 39.61
C GLY A 27 -23.52 8.11 39.24
N TRP A 28 -22.65 7.89 40.22
CA TRP A 28 -21.20 7.73 39.99
C TRP A 28 -20.87 6.51 39.13
N VAL A 29 -21.51 5.36 39.40
CA VAL A 29 -21.34 4.14 38.61
C VAL A 29 -21.83 4.35 37.17
N PHE A 30 -23.00 4.93 36.97
CA PHE A 30 -23.51 5.23 35.62
C PHE A 30 -22.64 6.23 34.87
N ARG A 31 -22.11 7.26 35.55
CA ARG A 31 -21.18 8.22 34.94
C ARG A 31 -19.91 7.53 34.44
N ASN A 32 -19.28 6.70 35.27
CA ASN A 32 -18.06 5.98 34.89
C ASN A 32 -18.31 4.98 33.77
N LEU A 33 -19.45 4.26 33.78
CA LEU A 33 -19.82 3.36 32.69
C LEU A 33 -20.03 4.12 31.37
N PHE A 34 -20.65 5.30 31.43
CA PHE A 34 -20.85 6.15 30.27
C PHE A 34 -19.53 6.72 29.73
N GLU A 35 -18.64 7.16 30.61
CA GLU A 35 -17.29 7.62 30.26
C GLU A 35 -16.48 6.49 29.59
N LEU A 36 -16.44 5.29 30.18
CA LEU A 36 -15.77 4.12 29.60
C LEU A 36 -16.35 3.75 28.22
N PHE A 37 -17.66 3.85 28.06
CA PHE A 37 -18.30 3.57 26.77
C PHE A 37 -17.93 4.61 25.70
N ILE A 38 -17.94 5.90 26.06
CA ILE A 38 -17.52 6.98 25.16
C ILE A 38 -16.03 6.85 24.81
N GLU A 39 -15.16 6.60 25.78
CA GLU A 39 -13.73 6.43 25.56
C GLU A 39 -13.45 5.25 24.66
N LYS A 40 -14.09 4.09 24.89
CA LYS A 40 -13.96 2.93 24.00
C LYS A 40 -14.43 3.24 22.57
N ARG A 41 -15.52 3.98 22.43
CA ARG A 41 -16.01 4.41 21.10
C ARG A 41 -15.06 5.39 20.43
N LYS A 42 -14.49 6.34 21.18
CA LYS A 42 -13.50 7.31 20.71
C LYS A 42 -12.20 6.62 20.29
N TYR A 43 -11.66 5.74 21.13
CA TYR A 43 -10.49 4.91 20.84
C TYR A 43 -10.68 4.07 19.58
N ASN A 44 -11.83 3.40 19.42
CA ASN A 44 -12.14 2.64 18.21
C ASN A 44 -12.20 3.54 16.95
N ARG A 45 -12.71 4.78 17.08
CA ARG A 45 -12.74 5.74 15.98
C ARG A 45 -11.34 6.25 15.63
N GLU A 46 -10.51 6.51 16.64
CA GLU A 46 -9.13 6.94 16.47
C GLU A 46 -8.27 5.84 15.83
N LEU A 47 -8.38 4.59 16.32
CA LEU A 47 -7.74 3.43 15.70
C LEU A 47 -8.13 3.29 14.22
N LYS A 48 -9.43 3.34 13.91
CA LYS A 48 -9.89 3.29 12.52
C LYS A 48 -9.29 4.40 11.66
N THR A 49 -9.18 5.61 12.22
CA THR A 49 -8.61 6.77 11.53
C THR A 49 -7.11 6.59 11.32
N TYR A 50 -6.40 6.05 12.30
CA TYR A 50 -4.97 5.76 12.23
C TYR A 50 -4.67 4.69 11.17
N PHE A 51 -5.34 3.54 11.25
CA PHE A 51 -5.23 2.48 10.24
C PHE A 51 -5.55 2.98 8.83
N TRP A 52 -6.53 3.88 8.71
CA TRP A 52 -6.88 4.48 7.43
C TRP A 52 -5.78 5.40 6.88
N LYS A 53 -5.18 6.24 7.74
CA LYS A 53 -4.05 7.09 7.36
C LYS A 53 -2.87 6.25 6.89
N GLU A 54 -2.54 5.19 7.62
CA GLU A 54 -1.48 4.25 7.23
C GLU A 54 -1.81 3.53 5.92
N LYS A 55 -3.05 3.05 5.74
CA LYS A 55 -3.49 2.40 4.50
C LYS A 55 -3.37 3.35 3.31
N ILE A 56 -3.74 4.63 3.45
CA ILE A 56 -3.58 5.64 2.39
C ILE A 56 -2.13 5.93 2.09
N ASP A 57 -1.30 6.14 3.12
CA ASP A 57 0.11 6.47 2.94
C ASP A 57 0.85 5.32 2.24
N ALA A 58 0.67 4.09 2.73
CA ALA A 58 1.18 2.89 2.10
C ALA A 58 0.72 2.76 0.64
N SER A 59 -0.56 3.03 0.38
CA SER A 59 -1.13 2.97 -0.97
C SER A 59 -0.49 3.97 -1.94
N LYS A 60 -0.27 5.21 -1.50
CA LYS A 60 0.36 6.26 -2.30
C LYS A 60 1.80 5.88 -2.64
N LYS A 61 2.57 5.49 -1.63
CA LYS A 61 3.99 5.17 -1.76
C LYS A 61 4.25 3.97 -2.66
N ALA A 62 3.51 2.87 -2.50
CA ALA A 62 3.72 1.76 -3.42
C ALA A 62 3.17 2.06 -4.83
N SER A 63 2.15 2.91 -4.98
CA SER A 63 1.78 3.42 -6.31
C SER A 63 2.94 4.19 -6.96
N GLU A 64 3.62 5.07 -6.22
CA GLU A 64 4.81 5.79 -6.69
C GLU A 64 5.91 4.83 -7.13
N PHE A 65 6.25 3.83 -6.31
CA PHE A 65 7.22 2.80 -6.68
C PHE A 65 6.81 2.06 -7.96
N TYR A 66 5.56 1.59 -8.03
CA TYR A 66 5.09 0.80 -9.17
C TYR A 66 5.10 1.60 -10.47
N PHE A 67 4.68 2.87 -10.43
CA PHE A 67 4.73 3.75 -11.59
C PHE A 67 6.16 4.06 -12.02
N GLU A 68 7.07 4.25 -11.07
CA GLU A 68 8.48 4.49 -11.38
C GLU A 68 9.14 3.27 -12.02
N TYR A 69 8.85 2.07 -11.51
CA TYR A 69 9.32 0.84 -12.12
C TYR A 69 8.68 0.58 -13.50
N ALA A 70 7.39 0.89 -13.67
CA ALA A 70 6.74 0.82 -14.97
C ALA A 70 7.35 1.82 -15.97
N ASN A 71 7.73 3.02 -15.53
CA ASN A 71 8.38 4.02 -16.37
C ASN A 71 9.75 3.54 -16.88
N PHE A 72 10.55 2.87 -16.03
CA PHE A 72 11.80 2.24 -16.46
C PHE A 72 11.57 1.26 -17.62
N LEU A 73 10.61 0.34 -17.48
CA LEU A 73 10.28 -0.63 -18.51
C LEU A 73 9.71 0.03 -19.77
N ASN A 74 8.94 1.12 -19.62
CA ASN A 74 8.42 1.88 -20.75
C ASN A 74 9.54 2.57 -21.54
N LEU A 75 10.59 3.08 -20.88
CA LEU A 75 11.76 3.61 -21.58
C LEU A 75 12.48 2.53 -22.39
N ALA A 76 12.65 1.35 -21.82
CA ALA A 76 13.22 0.19 -22.52
C ALA A 76 12.41 -0.15 -23.78
N ARG A 77 11.08 -0.15 -23.66
CA ARG A 77 10.15 -0.34 -24.78
C ARG A 77 10.30 0.73 -25.86
N ILE A 78 10.37 2.02 -25.48
CA ILE A 78 10.56 3.13 -26.44
C ILE A 78 11.89 2.98 -27.20
N GLN A 79 12.97 2.61 -26.50
CA GLN A 79 14.26 2.37 -27.15
C GLN A 79 14.15 1.21 -28.15
N PHE A 80 13.46 0.13 -27.78
CA PHE A 80 13.25 -1.00 -28.68
C PHE A 80 12.39 -0.64 -29.90
N GLU A 81 11.36 0.19 -29.72
CA GLU A 81 10.56 0.73 -30.82
C GLU A 81 11.41 1.56 -31.79
N ASN A 82 12.28 2.43 -31.27
CA ASN A 82 13.22 3.20 -32.10
C ASN A 82 14.16 2.31 -32.90
N TYR A 83 14.63 1.20 -32.31
CA TYR A 83 15.43 0.20 -33.02
C TYR A 83 14.62 -0.50 -34.13
N ARG A 84 13.38 -0.91 -33.86
CA ARG A 84 12.48 -1.51 -34.87
C ARG A 84 12.19 -0.55 -36.03
N LEU A 85 12.08 0.74 -35.74
CA LEU A 85 11.91 1.81 -36.74
C LEU A 85 13.22 2.20 -37.43
N GLN A 86 14.31 1.47 -37.19
CA GLN A 86 15.64 1.71 -37.77
C GLN A 86 16.19 3.12 -37.47
N LYS A 87 15.74 3.75 -36.39
CA LYS A 87 16.24 5.05 -35.93
C LYS A 87 17.55 4.94 -35.15
N ILE A 88 17.81 3.76 -34.57
CA ILE A 88 19.02 3.43 -33.82
C ILE A 88 19.47 2.01 -34.18
N GLU A 89 20.77 1.75 -34.09
CA GLU A 89 21.36 0.41 -34.25
C GLU A 89 21.33 -0.39 -32.95
N HIS A 90 21.56 -1.71 -33.03
CA HIS A 90 21.48 -2.61 -31.86
C HIS A 90 22.50 -2.28 -30.78
N GLY A 91 23.73 -1.90 -31.15
CA GLY A 91 24.76 -1.50 -30.19
C GLY A 91 24.36 -0.26 -29.39
N LEU A 92 23.68 0.70 -30.04
CA LEU A 92 23.18 1.90 -29.37
C LEU A 92 21.97 1.60 -28.47
N LEU A 93 21.09 0.68 -28.88
CA LEU A 93 20.00 0.16 -28.03
C LEU A 93 20.54 -0.44 -26.73
N ILE A 94 21.54 -1.31 -26.81
CA ILE A 94 22.17 -1.96 -25.64
C ILE A 94 22.82 -0.90 -24.74
N LYS A 95 23.63 0.02 -25.30
CA LYS A 95 24.28 1.10 -24.52
C LYS A 95 23.27 2.00 -23.82
N ASN A 96 22.22 2.43 -24.51
CA ASN A 96 21.17 3.27 -23.94
C ASN A 96 20.47 2.55 -22.79
N PHE A 97 20.10 1.28 -22.99
CA PHE A 97 19.43 0.52 -21.95
C PHE A 97 20.32 0.26 -20.73
N GLN A 98 21.59 -0.10 -20.91
CA GLN A 98 22.55 -0.26 -19.81
C GLN A 98 22.68 1.03 -18.99
N LYS A 99 22.70 2.19 -19.66
CA LYS A 99 22.70 3.50 -19.00
C LYS A 99 21.43 3.76 -18.20
N GLU A 100 20.25 3.44 -18.77
CA GLU A 100 18.97 3.57 -18.07
C GLU A 100 18.88 2.63 -16.86
N VAL A 101 19.35 1.38 -16.98
CA VAL A 101 19.41 0.44 -15.85
C VAL A 101 20.24 1.01 -14.71
N GLN A 102 21.42 1.56 -15.01
CA GLN A 102 22.27 2.17 -13.99
C GLN A 102 21.59 3.38 -13.33
N PHE A 103 20.99 4.26 -14.14
CA PHE A 103 20.25 5.43 -13.62
C PHE A 103 19.11 5.01 -12.69
N TYR A 104 18.29 4.03 -13.09
CA TYR A 104 17.18 3.55 -12.26
C TYR A 104 17.66 2.74 -11.06
N ALA A 105 18.74 1.98 -11.15
CA ALA A 105 19.33 1.31 -9.99
C ALA A 105 19.74 2.32 -8.92
N ASP A 106 20.33 3.46 -9.32
CA ASP A 106 20.69 4.53 -8.41
C ASP A 106 19.47 5.30 -7.88
N LYS A 107 18.46 5.53 -8.73
CA LYS A 107 17.19 6.11 -8.31
C LYS A 107 16.44 5.21 -7.31
N LEU A 108 16.44 3.90 -7.51
CA LEU A 108 15.77 2.93 -6.62
C LEU A 108 16.44 2.82 -5.24
N LYS A 109 17.75 3.10 -5.11
CA LYS A 109 18.41 3.21 -3.80
C LYS A 109 17.84 4.35 -2.94
N SER A 110 17.23 5.37 -3.56
CA SER A 110 16.58 6.47 -2.85
C SER A 110 15.19 6.12 -2.32
N PHE A 111 14.60 5.01 -2.78
CA PHE A 111 13.32 4.53 -2.25
C PHE A 111 13.53 3.79 -0.92
N PRO A 112 12.86 4.21 0.17
CA PRO A 112 12.93 3.50 1.43
C PRO A 112 12.37 2.08 1.23
N HIS A 113 13.22 1.06 1.36
CA HIS A 113 12.89 -0.36 1.18
C HIS A 113 11.77 -0.88 2.10
N PHE A 114 11.37 -0.08 3.09
CA PHE A 114 10.42 -0.42 4.15
C PHE A 114 8.96 -0.47 3.70
N GLU A 115 8.63 -0.04 2.47
CA GLU A 115 7.25 0.33 2.13
C GLU A 115 6.45 -0.70 1.31
N HIS A 116 7.13 -1.61 0.59
CA HIS A 116 6.45 -2.70 -0.14
C HIS A 116 5.66 -3.64 0.78
N HIS A 117 6.20 -3.91 1.96
CA HIS A 117 5.55 -4.80 2.92
C HIS A 117 4.23 -4.21 3.44
N HIS A 118 4.12 -2.88 3.51
CA HIS A 118 2.93 -2.20 4.03
C HIS A 118 1.74 -2.27 3.07
N ILE A 119 1.96 -2.26 1.75
CA ILE A 119 0.83 -2.40 0.83
C ILE A 119 0.23 -3.82 0.90
N ASN A 120 1.06 -4.86 1.05
CA ASN A 120 0.60 -6.24 1.14
C ASN A 120 -0.17 -6.52 2.45
N ILE A 121 0.11 -5.76 3.51
CA ILE A 121 -0.66 -5.79 4.76
C ILE A 121 -2.11 -5.31 4.56
N PHE A 122 -2.36 -4.39 3.62
CA PHE A 122 -3.70 -3.80 3.41
C PHE A 122 -4.41 -4.29 2.15
N TYR A 123 -3.66 -4.79 1.18
CA TYR A 123 -4.16 -5.27 -0.09
C TYR A 123 -3.48 -6.60 -0.41
N GLU A 124 -4.24 -7.69 -0.30
CA GLU A 124 -3.87 -9.02 -0.81
C GLU A 124 -3.81 -8.97 -2.34
N PHE A 125 -2.73 -8.42 -2.87
CA PHE A 125 -2.43 -8.48 -4.30
C PHE A 125 -1.94 -9.88 -4.66
N ASP A 126 -2.19 -10.32 -5.90
CA ASP A 126 -1.75 -11.62 -6.41
C ASP A 126 -0.20 -11.60 -6.54
N GLU A 127 0.47 -11.88 -5.41
CA GLU A 127 1.93 -11.79 -5.26
C GLU A 127 2.64 -12.74 -6.22
N ASN A 128 2.08 -13.92 -6.48
CA ASN A 128 2.72 -14.98 -7.25
C ASN A 128 2.95 -14.57 -8.71
N LYS A 129 1.91 -14.06 -9.40
CA LYS A 129 2.06 -13.62 -10.80
C LYS A 129 2.96 -12.39 -10.93
N SER A 130 2.84 -11.44 -10.01
CA SER A 130 3.68 -10.23 -10.03
C SER A 130 5.14 -10.58 -9.79
N LEU A 131 5.41 -11.53 -8.88
CA LEU A 131 6.74 -12.05 -8.59
C LEU A 131 7.33 -12.82 -9.78
N GLU A 132 6.54 -13.69 -10.43
CA GLU A 132 6.96 -14.41 -11.64
C GLU A 132 7.38 -13.44 -12.75
N ILE A 133 6.55 -12.43 -13.05
CA ILE A 133 6.86 -11.42 -14.07
C ILE A 133 8.12 -10.64 -13.70
N ASN A 134 8.26 -10.23 -12.44
CA ASN A 134 9.45 -9.51 -11.97
C ASN A 134 10.72 -10.35 -12.03
N ASN A 135 10.64 -11.64 -11.71
CA ASN A 135 11.78 -12.55 -11.83
C ASN A 135 12.20 -12.72 -13.29
N GLU A 136 11.23 -12.82 -14.21
CA GLU A 136 11.51 -12.89 -15.64
C GLU A 136 12.17 -11.60 -16.14
N ILE A 137 11.65 -10.43 -15.75
CA ILE A 137 12.25 -9.13 -16.09
C ILE A 137 13.68 -9.03 -15.54
N ASN A 138 13.91 -9.41 -14.29
CA ASN A 138 15.23 -9.36 -13.67
C ASN A 138 16.23 -10.28 -14.39
N SER A 139 15.81 -11.47 -14.80
CA SER A 139 16.63 -12.38 -15.60
C SER A 139 17.01 -11.73 -16.94
N VAL A 140 16.03 -11.21 -17.67
CA VAL A 140 16.24 -10.56 -18.96
C VAL A 140 17.15 -9.33 -18.83
N ASN A 141 16.96 -8.51 -17.80
CA ASN A 141 17.81 -7.35 -17.54
C ASN A 141 19.28 -7.76 -17.33
N ARG A 142 19.54 -8.81 -16.56
CA ARG A 142 20.90 -9.34 -16.37
C ARG A 142 21.50 -9.79 -17.69
N GLU A 143 20.74 -10.53 -18.49
CA GLU A 143 21.21 -10.97 -19.80
C GLU A 143 21.54 -9.80 -20.73
N ILE A 144 20.77 -8.70 -20.71
CA ILE A 144 21.07 -7.50 -21.51
C ILE A 144 22.31 -6.76 -20.98
N LEU A 145 22.50 -6.70 -19.66
CA LEU A 145 23.69 -6.08 -19.04
C LEU A 145 24.97 -6.82 -19.43
N GLU A 146 24.91 -8.13 -19.64
CA GLU A 146 26.04 -8.96 -20.06
C GLU A 146 26.33 -8.88 -21.57
N LEU A 147 25.45 -8.29 -22.38
CA LEU A 147 25.70 -8.12 -23.81
C LEU A 147 26.80 -7.10 -24.05
N ASN A 148 27.78 -7.50 -24.87
CA ASN A 148 28.75 -6.56 -25.43
C ASN A 148 28.08 -5.75 -26.56
N PRO A 149 27.99 -4.41 -26.44
CA PRO A 149 27.37 -3.59 -27.48
C PRO A 149 28.14 -3.54 -28.81
N GLU A 150 29.43 -3.92 -28.80
CA GLU A 150 30.30 -3.88 -29.99
C GLU A 150 30.24 -5.18 -30.81
N GLU A 151 29.63 -6.22 -30.26
CA GLU A 151 29.41 -7.50 -30.94
C GLU A 151 28.05 -7.52 -31.67
N ASP A 152 27.91 -8.36 -32.70
CA ASP A 152 26.62 -8.58 -33.36
C ASP A 152 25.71 -9.42 -32.46
N ASN A 153 24.98 -8.71 -31.60
CA ASN A 153 23.98 -9.25 -30.70
C ASN A 153 22.55 -8.93 -31.16
N SER A 154 22.36 -8.60 -32.45
CA SER A 154 21.10 -8.03 -32.96
C SER A 154 19.86 -8.92 -32.73
N GLU A 155 19.96 -10.22 -33.00
CA GLU A 155 18.86 -11.18 -32.80
C GLU A 155 18.61 -11.47 -31.31
N LYS A 156 19.67 -11.60 -30.53
CA LYS A 156 19.55 -11.80 -29.07
C LYS A 156 18.94 -10.57 -28.39
N ALA A 157 19.34 -9.38 -28.81
CA ALA A 157 18.74 -8.13 -28.35
C ALA A 157 17.25 -8.07 -28.72
N LYS A 158 16.87 -8.36 -29.97
CA LYS A 158 15.45 -8.42 -30.36
C LYS A 158 14.62 -9.33 -29.46
N TYR A 159 15.13 -10.53 -29.19
CA TYR A 159 14.46 -11.49 -28.32
C TYR A 159 14.28 -10.98 -26.89
N LEU A 160 15.36 -10.45 -26.29
CA LEU A 160 15.35 -9.97 -24.90
C LEU A 160 14.48 -8.73 -24.72
N PHE A 161 14.62 -7.73 -25.60
CA PHE A 161 13.79 -6.52 -25.52
C PHE A 161 12.30 -6.80 -25.85
N GLY A 162 12.02 -7.77 -26.73
CA GLY A 162 10.65 -8.25 -26.96
C GLY A 162 10.03 -8.88 -25.70
N LYS A 163 10.81 -9.60 -24.89
CA LYS A 163 10.35 -10.08 -23.58
C LYS A 163 10.06 -8.94 -22.61
N ILE A 164 10.92 -7.92 -22.56
CA ILE A 164 10.68 -6.74 -21.71
C ILE A 164 9.37 -6.05 -22.09
N GLU A 165 9.10 -5.86 -23.38
CA GLU A 165 7.86 -5.25 -23.86
C GLU A 165 6.62 -6.05 -23.43
N ASN A 166 6.63 -7.37 -23.62
CA ASN A 166 5.53 -8.24 -23.20
C ASN A 166 5.33 -8.23 -21.67
N ASN A 167 6.42 -8.26 -20.90
CA ASN A 167 6.34 -8.27 -19.43
C ASN A 167 5.92 -6.91 -18.87
N TYR A 168 6.31 -5.81 -19.51
CA TYR A 168 5.79 -4.48 -19.22
C TYR A 168 4.27 -4.43 -19.35
N GLU A 169 3.71 -4.93 -20.46
CA GLU A 169 2.26 -4.90 -20.68
C GLU A 169 1.50 -5.71 -19.62
N LYS A 170 1.99 -6.92 -19.29
CA LYS A 170 1.41 -7.75 -18.23
C LYS A 170 1.46 -7.04 -16.87
N LEU A 171 2.63 -6.50 -16.50
CA LEU A 171 2.82 -5.83 -15.22
C LEU A 171 1.99 -4.55 -15.11
N PHE A 172 1.93 -3.76 -16.18
CA PHE A 172 1.13 -2.54 -16.24
C PHE A 172 -0.36 -2.86 -16.03
N ASN A 173 -0.88 -3.91 -16.67
CA ASN A 173 -2.27 -4.32 -16.50
C ASN A 173 -2.58 -4.78 -15.06
N LEU A 174 -1.67 -5.54 -14.43
CA LEU A 174 -1.79 -5.92 -13.02
C LEU A 174 -1.80 -4.68 -12.11
N GLN A 175 -0.83 -3.79 -12.26
CA GLN A 175 -0.71 -2.57 -11.46
C GLN A 175 -1.91 -1.63 -11.65
N LYS A 176 -2.44 -1.53 -12.87
CA LYS A 176 -3.68 -0.78 -13.15
C LYS A 176 -4.87 -1.38 -12.40
N GLY A 177 -4.98 -2.71 -12.36
CA GLY A 177 -5.98 -3.41 -11.56
C GLY A 177 -5.87 -3.09 -10.07
N HIS A 178 -4.66 -3.18 -9.52
CA HIS A 178 -4.36 -2.84 -8.13
C HIS A 178 -4.74 -1.40 -7.80
N THR A 179 -4.29 -0.44 -8.61
CA THR A 179 -4.58 0.99 -8.43
C THR A 179 -6.08 1.28 -8.52
N THR A 180 -6.82 0.56 -9.37
CA THR A 180 -8.28 0.70 -9.49
C THR A 180 -8.99 0.20 -8.23
N LYS A 181 -8.56 -0.95 -7.69
CA LYS A 181 -9.08 -1.50 -6.42
C LYS A 181 -8.83 -0.53 -5.27
N VAL A 182 -7.60 -0.02 -5.15
CA VAL A 182 -7.23 0.99 -4.15
C VAL A 182 -8.11 2.23 -4.29
N ARG A 183 -8.27 2.79 -5.50
CA ARG A 183 -9.11 3.99 -5.72
C ARG A 183 -10.58 3.75 -5.38
N LYS A 184 -11.12 2.57 -5.67
CA LYS A 184 -12.49 2.21 -5.31
C LYS A 184 -12.66 2.15 -3.79
N ASP A 185 -11.76 1.45 -3.11
CA ASP A 185 -11.71 1.40 -1.64
C ASP A 185 -11.56 2.79 -1.02
N LEU A 186 -10.85 3.72 -1.65
CA LEU A 186 -10.76 5.09 -1.13
C LEU A 186 -12.06 5.87 -1.34
N LYS A 187 -12.76 5.66 -2.47
CA LYS A 187 -14.02 6.34 -2.79
C LYS A 187 -15.19 5.88 -1.94
N GLU A 188 -15.26 4.61 -1.56
CA GLU A 188 -16.35 4.10 -0.72
C GLU A 188 -16.31 4.66 0.72
N PHE A 189 -15.21 5.32 1.10
CA PHE A 189 -14.97 5.81 2.45
C PHE A 189 -14.83 7.34 2.56
N ILE A 190 -14.75 8.07 1.44
CA ILE A 190 -14.83 9.54 1.35
C ILE A 190 -16.28 9.95 1.12
#